data_AF-A0A9D5JSU5-F1
#
_entry.id   AF-A0A9D5JSU5-F1
#
_cell.length_a   1.000
_cell.length_b   1.000
_cell.length_c   1.000
_cell.angle_alpha   90.00
_cell.angle_beta   90.00
_cell.angle_gamma   90.00
#
_symmetry.space_group_name_H-M   'P 1'
#
loop_
_entity.id
_entity.type
_entity.pdbx_description
1 polymer ?
#
loop_
_entity_poly.entity_id
_entity_poly.type
_entity_poly.pdbx_seq_one_letter_code
_entity_poly.pdbx_strand_id
1 'polypeptide(L)'
;MQIYDHDKEELKGLMDRVREIASEPRNTERVKFWQPQPDTARDHWRGTPRPRAELPRAPITVEPEIPMWAAMLGFKVDEFYTNPATYLKYQLKMMIYRYEHWADETCIGTEVPIWLGATFESSLLGAETIYAPDASPWLDREPVIVTEDDLDRLEYPDFRTSGLMPRAHQYYEVLGELLDDDFKVTFPEWGRSPFGVAFHIRRYEQLALDMATNPDFTHRMMRFITDARKHWVQERAKFLDMSVEKGNLYNDEVNTPTLSPKMFEEFVLPYEQELSAFHGGILYWHSCGETTRLAPLIAKIPNLEMFHVGPWTDPAKTVQAFEGKMPLEFCLHPLRDVQQATEAEMESKLVEIAEACGPCPYTVRADGLQVATSLQHELDQVDTWIKVADRVLRNSQA
;
A
#
# COMPACT_ATOMS: atom_id res chain seq x y z
N MET A 1 -28.31 1.75 -9.74
CA MET A 1 -28.09 2.59 -8.55
C MET A 1 -28.74 3.95 -8.83
N GLN A 2 -29.63 4.45 -7.98
CA GLN A 2 -30.18 5.81 -8.16
C GLN A 2 -29.24 6.80 -7.47
N ILE A 3 -28.51 7.58 -8.27
CA ILE A 3 -27.74 8.73 -7.80
C ILE A 3 -28.67 9.93 -7.92
N TYR A 4 -28.92 10.63 -6.81
CA TYR A 4 -29.81 11.79 -6.81
C TYR A 4 -29.10 13.01 -7.41
N ASP A 5 -29.86 13.96 -7.95
CA ASP A 5 -29.27 15.17 -8.57
C ASP A 5 -28.40 15.95 -7.59
N HIS A 6 -28.76 15.98 -6.30
CA HIS A 6 -27.95 16.58 -5.25
C HIS A 6 -26.57 15.92 -5.09
N ASP A 7 -26.48 14.59 -5.22
CA ASP A 7 -25.21 13.87 -5.11
C ASP A 7 -24.28 14.21 -6.30
N LYS A 8 -24.86 14.42 -7.49
CA LYS A 8 -24.10 14.84 -8.68
C LYS A 8 -23.55 16.25 -8.54
N GLU A 9 -24.34 17.18 -8.00
CA GLU A 9 -23.87 18.55 -7.72
C GLU A 9 -22.74 18.56 -6.69
N GLU A 10 -22.84 17.76 -5.63
CA GLU A 10 -21.78 17.62 -4.63
C GLU A 10 -20.50 17.05 -5.25
N LEU A 11 -20.60 15.95 -6.01
CA LEU A 11 -19.45 15.34 -6.69
C LEU A 11 -18.76 16.33 -7.63
N LYS A 12 -19.53 17.11 -8.40
CA LYS A 12 -18.98 18.15 -9.27
C LYS A 12 -18.19 19.20 -8.48
N GLY A 13 -18.74 19.69 -7.37
CA GLY A 13 -18.03 20.64 -6.51
C GLY A 13 -16.74 20.07 -5.91
N LEU A 14 -16.73 18.78 -5.56
CA LEU A 14 -15.52 18.09 -5.08
C LEU A 14 -14.46 17.96 -6.18
N MET A 15 -14.86 17.57 -7.39
CA MET A 15 -13.94 17.48 -8.54
C MET A 15 -13.37 18.85 -8.91
N ASP A 16 -14.20 19.90 -8.91
CA ASP A 16 -13.76 21.28 -9.13
C ASP A 16 -12.69 21.68 -8.12
N ARG A 17 -12.90 21.37 -6.83
CA ARG A 17 -11.91 21.68 -5.80
C ARG A 17 -10.62 20.86 -5.95
N VAL A 18 -10.70 19.58 -6.30
CA VAL A 18 -9.51 18.77 -6.57
C VAL A 18 -8.70 19.32 -7.75
N ARG A 19 -9.36 19.73 -8.84
CA ARG A 19 -8.70 20.39 -9.98
C ARG A 19 -7.98 21.66 -9.58
N GLU A 20 -8.62 22.52 -8.79
CA GLU A 20 -7.99 23.72 -8.26
C GLU A 20 -6.72 23.37 -7.48
N ILE A 21 -6.85 22.48 -6.48
CA ILE A 21 -5.74 22.01 -5.64
C ILE A 21 -4.59 21.44 -6.48
N ALA A 22 -4.90 20.62 -7.48
CA ALA A 22 -3.90 20.00 -8.33
C ALA A 22 -3.02 21.05 -9.04
N SER A 23 -3.63 22.20 -9.40
CA SER A 23 -2.96 23.33 -10.05
C SER A 23 -2.34 24.36 -9.09
N GLU A 24 -2.62 24.27 -7.79
CA GLU A 24 -2.14 25.26 -6.82
C GLU A 24 -0.60 25.19 -6.68
N PRO A 25 0.08 26.33 -6.45
CA PRO A 25 1.54 26.37 -6.32
C PRO A 25 2.08 25.46 -5.22
N ARG A 26 1.38 25.33 -4.09
CA ARG A 26 1.82 24.45 -3.00
C ARG A 26 1.84 22.98 -3.40
N ASN A 27 0.86 22.50 -4.17
CA ASN A 27 0.88 21.14 -4.70
C ASN A 27 2.01 20.94 -5.72
N THR A 28 2.26 21.94 -6.58
CA THR A 28 3.39 21.93 -7.53
C THR A 28 4.74 21.85 -6.81
N GLU A 29 4.90 22.51 -5.66
CA GLU A 29 6.11 22.36 -4.83
C GLU A 29 6.23 20.97 -4.22
N ARG A 30 5.13 20.34 -3.78
CA ARG A 30 5.15 18.95 -3.26
C ARG A 30 5.65 17.96 -4.30
N VAL A 31 5.24 18.09 -5.56
CA VAL A 31 5.70 17.22 -6.66
C VAL A 31 7.23 17.20 -6.80
N LYS A 32 7.93 18.27 -6.42
CA LYS A 32 9.40 18.33 -6.50
C LYS A 32 10.10 17.41 -5.50
N PHE A 33 9.42 16.93 -4.47
CA PHE A 33 9.99 15.96 -3.53
C PHE A 33 10.09 14.55 -4.10
N TRP A 34 9.35 14.27 -5.17
CA TRP A 34 9.09 12.92 -5.64
C TRP A 34 9.63 12.68 -7.04
N GLN A 35 10.05 11.46 -7.30
CA GLN A 35 10.30 10.99 -8.66
C GLN A 35 8.97 10.91 -9.42
N PRO A 36 8.95 10.98 -10.77
CA PRO A 36 7.74 10.72 -11.53
C PRO A 36 7.10 9.39 -11.11
N GLN A 37 5.85 9.44 -10.68
CA GLN A 37 5.15 8.26 -10.16
C GLN A 37 4.35 7.60 -11.28
N PRO A 38 4.40 6.26 -11.42
CA PRO A 38 3.39 5.56 -12.19
C PRO A 38 2.03 5.67 -11.48
N ASP A 39 0.96 5.69 -12.27
CA ASP A 39 -0.39 5.59 -11.74
C ASP A 39 -0.60 4.15 -11.23
N THR A 40 -0.91 4.00 -9.94
CA THR A 40 -1.05 2.68 -9.31
C THR A 40 -2.29 2.59 -8.43
N ALA A 41 -2.97 1.45 -8.50
CA ALA A 41 -4.13 1.19 -7.67
C ALA A 41 -3.69 0.69 -6.28
N ARG A 42 -3.58 1.62 -5.33
CA ARG A 42 -3.18 1.36 -3.93
C ARG A 42 -4.19 1.94 -2.96
N ASP A 43 -4.18 1.45 -1.73
CA ASP A 43 -4.91 1.97 -0.57
C ASP A 43 -4.70 3.48 -0.36
N HIS A 44 -3.45 3.91 -0.47
CA HIS A 44 -2.99 5.23 -0.09
C HIS A 44 -1.86 5.74 -0.99
N TRP A 45 -1.75 7.06 -1.09
CA TRP A 45 -0.72 7.72 -1.89
C TRP A 45 0.68 7.41 -1.34
N ARG A 46 1.59 6.96 -2.20
CA ARG A 46 3.01 6.71 -1.87
C ARG A 46 3.87 7.26 -3.01
N GLY A 47 4.95 7.94 -2.64
CA GLY A 47 5.90 8.50 -3.59
C GLY A 47 7.30 7.98 -3.34
N THR A 48 8.04 7.73 -4.42
CA THR A 48 9.49 7.48 -4.34
C THR A 48 10.22 8.82 -4.19
N PRO A 49 10.98 9.05 -3.11
CA PRO A 49 11.66 10.31 -2.89
C PRO A 49 12.75 10.54 -3.95
N ARG A 50 12.96 11.79 -4.34
CA ARG A 50 14.15 12.18 -5.13
C ARG A 50 15.44 12.03 -4.32
N PRO A 51 16.61 12.04 -4.99
CA PRO A 51 17.90 12.02 -4.30
C PRO A 51 17.97 13.06 -3.19
N ARG A 52 18.49 12.66 -2.01
CA ARG A 52 18.49 13.50 -0.80
C ARG A 52 19.17 14.86 -1.01
N ALA A 53 20.18 14.93 -1.87
CA ALA A 53 20.92 16.14 -2.22
C ALA A 53 20.12 17.16 -3.04
N GLU A 54 19.02 16.75 -3.68
CA GLU A 54 18.14 17.64 -4.44
C GLU A 54 17.03 18.27 -3.57
N LEU A 55 16.87 17.78 -2.34
CA LEU A 55 15.73 18.10 -1.49
C LEU A 55 16.11 19.01 -0.32
N PRO A 56 15.22 19.93 0.09
CA PRO A 56 15.45 20.77 1.27
C PRO A 56 15.29 19.98 2.59
N ARG A 57 14.60 18.84 2.56
CA ARG A 57 14.59 17.82 3.61
C ARG A 57 14.03 16.51 3.05
N ALA A 58 14.12 15.43 3.81
CA ALA A 58 13.33 14.24 3.50
C ALA A 58 11.83 14.59 3.54
N PRO A 59 11.02 14.14 2.56
CA PRO A 59 9.58 14.34 2.59
C PRO A 59 8.95 13.52 3.72
N ILE A 60 7.79 14.01 4.17
CA ILE A 60 6.94 13.33 5.14
C ILE A 60 5.53 13.15 4.58
N THR A 61 4.86 12.09 5.01
CA THR A 61 3.47 11.81 4.64
C THR A 61 2.68 11.33 5.84
N VAL A 62 1.39 11.67 5.88
CA VAL A 62 0.46 11.24 6.93
C VAL A 62 -0.63 10.39 6.31
N GLU A 63 -0.88 9.23 6.92
CA GLU A 63 -1.92 8.33 6.46
C GLU A 63 -2.74 7.70 7.60
N PRO A 64 -3.98 8.18 7.79
CA PRO A 64 -4.99 7.45 8.53
C PRO A 64 -5.51 6.23 7.78
N GLU A 65 -5.84 5.20 8.54
CA GLU A 65 -6.63 4.07 8.05
C GLU A 65 -8.06 4.52 7.71
N ILE A 66 -8.72 3.76 6.82
CA ILE A 66 -10.10 4.07 6.38
C ILE A 66 -11.08 4.21 7.56
N PRO A 67 -11.04 3.42 8.65
CA PRO A 67 -11.87 3.67 9.83
C PRO A 67 -11.64 5.02 10.52
N MET A 68 -10.41 5.55 10.52
CA MET A 68 -10.15 6.90 11.04
C MET A 68 -10.66 7.97 10.07
N TRP A 69 -10.49 7.79 8.76
CA TRP A 69 -11.12 8.65 7.76
C TRP A 69 -12.64 8.66 7.87
N ALA A 70 -13.25 7.50 8.13
CA ALA A 70 -14.67 7.34 8.39
C ALA A 70 -15.13 8.14 9.61
N ALA A 71 -14.36 8.13 10.70
CA ALA A 71 -14.62 8.95 11.88
C ALA A 71 -14.47 10.45 11.60
N MET A 72 -13.50 10.85 10.77
CA MET A 72 -13.25 12.26 10.40
C MET A 72 -14.32 12.84 9.49
N LEU A 73 -14.76 12.08 8.48
CA LEU A 73 -15.62 12.56 7.40
C LEU A 73 -17.07 12.07 7.52
N GLY A 74 -17.36 11.22 8.52
CA GLY A 74 -18.70 10.76 8.84
C GLY A 74 -19.29 9.79 7.81
N PHE A 75 -18.57 8.73 7.45
CA PHE A 75 -19.06 7.67 6.58
C PHE A 75 -18.96 6.28 7.21
N LYS A 76 -19.64 5.28 6.63
CA LYS A 76 -19.51 3.89 7.06
C LYS A 76 -18.50 3.15 6.21
N VAL A 77 -17.67 2.34 6.85
CA VAL A 77 -16.56 1.67 6.17
C VAL A 77 -17.08 0.60 5.20
N ASP A 78 -18.11 -0.16 5.56
CA ASP A 78 -18.74 -1.14 4.68
C ASP A 78 -19.32 -0.51 3.40
N GLU A 79 -20.03 0.62 3.52
CA GLU A 79 -20.57 1.36 2.38
C GLU A 79 -19.46 1.89 1.47
N PHE A 80 -18.32 2.32 2.01
CA PHE A 80 -17.18 2.74 1.21
C PHE A 80 -16.66 1.60 0.30
N TYR A 81 -16.55 0.38 0.82
CA TYR A 81 -16.07 -0.76 0.04
C TYR A 81 -17.14 -1.50 -0.78
N THR A 82 -18.42 -1.14 -0.65
CA THR A 82 -19.53 -1.81 -1.34
C THR A 82 -20.36 -0.90 -2.25
N ASN A 83 -20.23 0.43 -2.14
CA ASN A 83 -20.91 1.40 -2.99
C ASN A 83 -19.90 2.31 -3.73
N PRO A 84 -19.83 2.25 -5.08
CA PRO A 84 -18.86 3.02 -5.86
C PRO A 84 -19.09 4.55 -5.81
N ALA A 85 -20.33 5.03 -5.67
CA ALA A 85 -20.57 6.48 -5.54
C ALA A 85 -20.10 7.00 -4.16
N THR A 86 -20.35 6.24 -3.10
CA THR A 86 -19.82 6.53 -1.76
C THR A 86 -18.29 6.51 -1.79
N TYR A 87 -17.70 5.50 -2.41
CA TYR A 87 -16.24 5.39 -2.58
C TYR A 87 -15.65 6.65 -3.21
N LEU A 88 -16.16 7.04 -4.38
CA LEU A 88 -15.67 8.21 -5.11
C LEU A 88 -15.81 9.50 -4.28
N LYS A 89 -17.00 9.73 -3.72
CA LYS A 89 -17.28 10.91 -2.89
C LYS A 89 -16.26 11.07 -1.76
N TYR A 90 -15.99 9.99 -1.03
CA TYR A 90 -15.08 10.06 0.11
C TYR A 90 -13.61 10.03 -0.29
N GLN A 91 -13.24 9.42 -1.42
CA GLN A 91 -11.89 9.58 -1.99
C GLN A 91 -11.57 11.06 -2.26
N LEU A 92 -12.47 11.78 -2.96
CA LEU A 92 -12.27 13.20 -3.24
C LEU A 92 -12.24 14.04 -1.95
N LYS A 93 -13.08 13.73 -0.96
CA LYS A 93 -13.07 14.42 0.34
C LYS A 93 -11.77 14.18 1.11
N MET A 94 -11.21 12.97 1.10
CA MET A 94 -9.93 12.66 1.73
C MET A 94 -8.79 13.44 1.06
N MET A 95 -8.79 13.53 -0.27
CA MET A 95 -7.81 14.33 -1.04
C MET A 95 -7.87 15.83 -0.70
N ILE A 96 -9.08 16.40 -0.60
CA ILE A 96 -9.26 17.81 -0.23
C ILE A 96 -8.84 18.04 1.22
N TYR A 97 -9.35 17.23 2.16
CA TYR A 97 -9.08 17.39 3.58
C TYR A 97 -7.58 17.37 3.87
N ARG A 98 -6.85 16.37 3.36
CA ARG A 98 -5.41 16.26 3.65
C ARG A 98 -4.64 17.46 3.15
N TYR A 99 -4.98 17.99 1.96
CA TYR A 99 -4.34 19.18 1.42
C TYR A 99 -4.63 20.40 2.31
N GLU A 100 -5.88 20.60 2.69
CA GLU A 100 -6.31 21.80 3.43
C GLU A 100 -5.83 21.80 4.88
N HIS A 101 -5.70 20.63 5.51
CA HIS A 101 -5.40 20.52 6.93
C HIS A 101 -3.95 20.15 7.25
N TRP A 102 -3.24 19.42 6.37
CA TRP A 102 -1.89 18.92 6.66
C TRP A 102 -0.83 19.52 5.75
N ALA A 103 0.29 19.90 6.38
CA ALA A 103 1.48 20.42 5.71
C ALA A 103 2.51 19.31 5.42
N ASP A 104 2.05 18.14 4.99
CA ASP A 104 2.89 17.04 4.52
C ASP A 104 3.22 17.20 3.02
N GLU A 105 3.95 16.24 2.44
CA GLU A 105 4.33 16.23 1.02
C GLU A 105 3.43 15.36 0.14
N THR A 106 2.25 14.95 0.61
CA THR A 106 1.32 14.17 -0.22
C THR A 106 0.81 15.01 -1.39
N CYS A 107 1.02 14.50 -2.61
CA CYS A 107 0.56 15.15 -3.83
C CYS A 107 -0.91 14.83 -4.11
N ILE A 108 -1.64 15.82 -4.61
CA ILE A 108 -3.01 15.66 -5.09
C ILE A 108 -3.00 15.75 -6.61
N GLY A 109 -3.51 14.70 -7.27
CA GLY A 109 -3.71 14.64 -8.72
C GLY A 109 -5.18 14.42 -9.07
N THR A 110 -5.45 14.07 -10.34
CA THR A 110 -6.79 13.72 -10.83
C THR A 110 -6.97 12.21 -11.04
N GLU A 111 -6.02 11.42 -10.54
CA GLU A 111 -6.08 9.97 -10.48
C GLU A 111 -6.94 9.50 -9.30
N VAL A 112 -7.87 8.59 -9.56
CA VAL A 112 -8.75 7.97 -8.57
C VAL A 112 -8.52 6.45 -8.60
N PRO A 113 -7.66 5.92 -7.71
CA PRO A 113 -7.42 4.49 -7.67
C PRO A 113 -8.59 3.74 -7.07
N ILE A 114 -8.90 2.56 -7.63
CA ILE A 114 -9.86 1.63 -7.05
C ILE A 114 -9.11 0.65 -6.13
N TRP A 115 -9.34 0.79 -4.84
CA TRP A 115 -8.86 -0.11 -3.80
C TRP A 115 -10.04 -0.83 -3.13
N LEU A 116 -10.13 -2.14 -3.33
CA LEU A 116 -11.22 -2.99 -2.79
C LEU A 116 -10.84 -3.70 -1.48
N GLY A 117 -9.73 -3.30 -0.86
CA GLY A 117 -9.21 -3.89 0.37
C GLY A 117 -8.13 -4.94 0.13
N ALA A 118 -7.39 -5.25 1.20
CA ALA A 118 -6.27 -6.20 1.19
C ALA A 118 -6.67 -7.66 0.88
N THR A 119 -7.98 -7.93 0.81
CA THR A 119 -8.56 -9.23 0.50
C THR A 119 -8.67 -9.49 -1.01
N PHE A 120 -8.49 -8.45 -1.83
CA PHE A 120 -8.76 -8.50 -3.27
C PHE A 120 -8.10 -9.69 -3.95
N GLU A 121 -6.78 -9.81 -3.86
CA GLU A 121 -6.02 -10.86 -4.55
C GLU A 121 -6.38 -12.27 -4.10
N SER A 122 -6.57 -12.47 -2.79
CA SER A 122 -6.98 -13.77 -2.25
C SER A 122 -8.40 -14.14 -2.64
N SER A 123 -9.30 -13.15 -2.77
CA SER A 123 -10.67 -13.39 -3.25
C SER A 123 -10.72 -13.94 -4.67
N LEU A 124 -9.75 -13.56 -5.52
CA LEU A 124 -9.66 -14.05 -6.90
C LEU A 124 -9.50 -15.58 -6.94
N LEU A 125 -8.89 -16.16 -5.90
CA LEU A 125 -8.68 -17.59 -5.75
C LEU A 125 -9.74 -18.27 -4.87
N GLY A 126 -10.84 -17.58 -4.55
CA GLY A 126 -11.99 -18.15 -3.83
C GLY A 126 -12.04 -17.87 -2.32
N ALA A 127 -11.11 -17.08 -1.77
CA ALA A 127 -11.21 -16.68 -0.37
C ALA A 127 -12.37 -15.67 -0.17
N GLU A 128 -13.23 -15.89 0.82
CA GLU A 128 -14.38 -15.02 1.05
C GLU A 128 -13.95 -13.69 1.71
N THR A 129 -14.53 -12.58 1.24
CA THR A 129 -14.33 -11.25 1.83
C THR A 129 -15.51 -10.88 2.72
N ILE A 130 -15.22 -10.57 3.98
CA ILE A 130 -16.17 -10.15 5.01
C ILE A 130 -16.11 -8.64 5.19
N TYR A 131 -17.28 -8.01 5.18
CA TYR A 131 -17.46 -6.57 5.42
C TYR A 131 -18.03 -6.34 6.81
N ALA A 132 -17.44 -5.38 7.53
CA ALA A 132 -17.93 -4.91 8.81
C ALA A 132 -18.21 -3.39 8.75
N PRO A 133 -19.17 -2.85 9.52
CA PRO A 133 -19.56 -1.44 9.43
C PRO A 133 -18.42 -0.44 9.73
N ASP A 134 -17.49 -0.83 10.60
CA ASP A 134 -16.48 0.02 11.21
C ASP A 134 -15.04 -0.49 11.00
N ALA A 135 -14.84 -1.47 10.12
CA ALA A 135 -13.52 -2.02 9.82
C ALA A 135 -13.32 -2.28 8.32
N SER A 136 -12.07 -2.17 7.88
CA SER A 136 -11.67 -2.56 6.52
C SER A 136 -12.01 -4.03 6.24
N PRO A 137 -12.16 -4.44 4.96
CA PRO A 137 -12.56 -5.79 4.62
C PRO A 137 -11.54 -6.81 5.11
N TRP A 138 -12.03 -7.92 5.67
CA TRP A 138 -11.22 -9.04 6.15
C TRP A 138 -11.50 -10.30 5.35
N LEU A 139 -10.55 -11.22 5.31
CA LEU A 139 -10.84 -12.55 4.80
C LEU A 139 -11.64 -13.34 5.84
N ASP A 140 -12.56 -14.16 5.35
CA ASP A 140 -13.12 -15.22 6.18
C ASP A 140 -11.99 -16.14 6.64
N ARG A 141 -12.21 -16.78 7.78
CA ARG A 141 -11.21 -17.65 8.37
C ARG A 141 -11.02 -18.89 7.51
N GLU A 142 -12.06 -19.42 6.87
CA GLU A 142 -11.97 -20.71 6.16
C GLU A 142 -10.94 -20.69 5.00
N PRO A 143 -9.98 -21.64 4.99
CA PRO A 143 -8.99 -21.71 3.92
C PRO A 143 -9.64 -22.22 2.64
N VAL A 144 -9.10 -21.81 1.51
CA VAL A 144 -9.47 -22.37 0.21
C VAL A 144 -8.83 -23.75 0.01
N ILE A 145 -7.58 -23.93 0.48
CA ILE A 145 -6.80 -25.15 0.30
C ILE A 145 -6.67 -25.88 1.64
N VAL A 146 -7.48 -26.91 1.87
CA VAL A 146 -7.38 -27.78 3.05
C VAL A 146 -6.48 -28.99 2.76
N THR A 147 -6.60 -29.56 1.57
CA THR A 147 -5.87 -30.75 1.11
C THR A 147 -5.07 -30.45 -0.15
N GLU A 148 -4.14 -31.33 -0.54
CA GLU A 148 -3.41 -31.17 -1.80
C GLU A 148 -4.34 -31.22 -3.01
N ASP A 149 -5.37 -32.07 -2.98
CA ASP A 149 -6.36 -32.19 -4.05
C ASP A 149 -7.12 -30.87 -4.30
N ASP A 150 -7.24 -30.01 -3.29
CA ASP A 150 -7.91 -28.73 -3.46
C ASP A 150 -7.06 -27.79 -4.34
N LEU A 151 -5.73 -27.83 -4.22
CA LEU A 151 -4.83 -27.10 -5.12
C LEU A 151 -4.98 -27.60 -6.57
N ASP A 152 -5.13 -28.90 -6.76
CA ASP A 152 -5.28 -29.49 -8.10
C ASP A 152 -6.62 -29.16 -8.77
N ARG A 153 -7.62 -28.71 -7.99
CA ARG A 153 -8.92 -28.24 -8.49
C ARG A 153 -8.97 -26.73 -8.72
N LEU A 154 -7.98 -25.98 -8.24
CA LEU A 154 -7.95 -24.54 -8.45
C LEU A 154 -7.65 -24.21 -9.90
N GLU A 155 -8.39 -23.23 -10.41
CA GLU A 155 -8.18 -22.65 -11.73
C GLU A 155 -7.60 -21.25 -11.59
N TYR A 156 -6.94 -20.77 -12.64
CA TYR A 156 -6.53 -19.37 -12.69
C TYR A 156 -7.77 -18.46 -12.66
N PRO A 157 -7.68 -17.30 -12.03
CA PRO A 157 -8.84 -16.44 -11.84
C PRO A 157 -9.34 -15.87 -13.17
N ASP A 158 -10.64 -16.02 -13.40
CA ASP A 158 -11.33 -15.37 -14.51
C ASP A 158 -11.39 -13.86 -14.26
N PHE A 159 -10.93 -13.09 -15.25
CA PHE A 159 -10.81 -11.64 -15.13
C PHE A 159 -12.14 -10.89 -15.05
N ARG A 160 -13.29 -11.55 -15.22
CA ARG A 160 -14.63 -10.95 -15.09
C ARG A 160 -15.36 -11.47 -13.87
N THR A 161 -15.24 -12.77 -13.55
CA THR A 161 -16.15 -13.42 -12.60
C THR A 161 -15.52 -13.87 -11.28
N SER A 162 -14.20 -14.04 -11.22
CA SER A 162 -13.56 -14.55 -9.98
C SER A 162 -13.58 -13.52 -8.86
N GLY A 163 -13.94 -13.96 -7.65
CA GLY A 163 -13.84 -13.16 -6.43
C GLY A 163 -14.47 -11.77 -6.55
N LEU A 164 -13.68 -10.74 -6.25
CA LEU A 164 -14.10 -9.34 -6.34
C LEU A 164 -14.03 -8.73 -7.75
N MET A 165 -13.73 -9.49 -8.82
CA MET A 165 -13.70 -8.95 -10.19
C MET A 165 -15.02 -8.31 -10.65
N PRO A 166 -16.21 -8.89 -10.38
CA PRO A 166 -17.47 -8.22 -10.73
C PRO A 166 -17.60 -6.84 -10.07
N ARG A 167 -17.12 -6.70 -8.82
CA ARG A 167 -17.10 -5.42 -8.12
C ARG A 167 -16.06 -4.46 -8.70
N ALA A 168 -14.87 -4.94 -9.06
CA ALA A 168 -13.86 -4.12 -9.72
C ALA A 168 -14.38 -3.53 -11.04
N HIS A 169 -15.05 -4.34 -11.87
CA HIS A 169 -15.68 -3.86 -13.11
C HIS A 169 -16.82 -2.88 -12.85
N GLN A 170 -17.67 -3.17 -11.87
CA GLN A 170 -18.74 -2.25 -11.46
C GLN A 170 -18.17 -0.88 -11.01
N TYR A 171 -17.12 -0.88 -10.19
CA TYR A 171 -16.49 0.35 -9.73
C TYR A 171 -15.87 1.12 -10.90
N TYR A 172 -15.16 0.42 -11.79
CA TYR A 172 -14.53 1.04 -12.94
C TYR A 172 -15.54 1.72 -13.88
N GLU A 173 -16.64 1.04 -14.19
CA GLU A 173 -17.73 1.59 -14.99
C GLU A 173 -18.38 2.80 -14.31
N VAL A 174 -18.80 2.65 -13.04
CA VAL A 174 -19.52 3.71 -12.33
C VAL A 174 -18.65 4.94 -12.06
N LEU A 175 -17.38 4.76 -11.66
CA LEU A 175 -16.47 5.91 -11.49
C LEU A 175 -16.21 6.59 -12.82
N GLY A 176 -16.04 5.84 -13.92
CA GLY A 176 -15.87 6.40 -15.26
C GLY A 176 -17.08 7.20 -15.75
N GLU A 177 -18.30 6.86 -15.32
CA GLU A 177 -19.51 7.63 -15.63
C GLU A 177 -19.67 8.89 -14.75
N LEU A 178 -19.14 8.87 -13.53
CA LEU A 178 -19.33 9.95 -12.55
C LEU A 178 -18.24 11.00 -12.57
N LEU A 179 -17.04 10.63 -13.01
CA LEU A 179 -15.90 11.51 -13.13
C LEU A 179 -15.95 12.33 -14.43
N ASP A 180 -15.44 13.54 -14.38
CA ASP A 180 -15.19 14.34 -15.58
C ASP A 180 -14.01 13.75 -16.39
N ASP A 181 -13.96 14.06 -17.70
CA ASP A 181 -12.99 13.49 -18.65
C ASP A 181 -11.50 13.74 -18.31
N ASP A 182 -11.21 14.72 -17.45
CA ASP A 182 -9.85 15.06 -17.01
C ASP A 182 -9.36 14.25 -15.80
N PHE A 183 -10.25 13.45 -15.20
CA PHE A 183 -9.91 12.48 -14.17
C PHE A 183 -9.62 11.11 -14.78
N LYS A 184 -8.77 10.35 -14.09
CA LYS A 184 -8.40 9.00 -14.51
C LYS A 184 -8.76 8.00 -13.42
N VAL A 185 -9.52 6.96 -13.78
CA VAL A 185 -9.78 5.83 -12.88
C VAL A 185 -8.68 4.79 -13.02
N THR A 186 -8.03 4.45 -11.91
CA THR A 186 -7.01 3.39 -11.89
C THR A 186 -7.65 2.07 -11.49
N PHE A 187 -7.69 1.12 -12.42
CA PHE A 187 -8.25 -0.21 -12.18
C PHE A 187 -7.40 -0.98 -11.15
N PRO A 188 -7.99 -1.84 -10.28
CA PRO A 188 -7.26 -2.59 -9.25
C PRO A 188 -6.03 -3.32 -9.79
N GLU A 189 -5.08 -3.60 -8.92
CA GLU A 189 -3.84 -4.32 -9.21
C GLU A 189 -3.71 -5.57 -8.33
N TRP A 190 -2.88 -6.53 -8.78
CA TRP A 190 -2.43 -7.63 -7.94
C TRP A 190 -1.07 -7.28 -7.34
N GLY A 191 -1.08 -6.67 -6.16
CA GLY A 191 0.13 -6.20 -5.47
C GLY A 191 0.66 -7.18 -4.44
N ARG A 192 -0.21 -7.98 -3.80
CA ARG A 192 0.20 -8.96 -2.78
C ARG A 192 1.17 -10.00 -3.35
N SER A 193 2.17 -10.35 -2.55
CA SER A 193 3.16 -11.36 -2.95
C SER A 193 2.55 -12.76 -3.03
N PRO A 194 3.19 -13.70 -3.76
CA PRO A 194 2.73 -15.08 -3.78
C PRO A 194 2.67 -15.71 -2.39
N PHE A 195 3.59 -15.34 -1.49
CA PHE A 195 3.63 -15.87 -0.13
C PHE A 195 2.46 -15.35 0.71
N GLY A 196 2.12 -14.07 0.59
CA GLY A 196 0.95 -13.50 1.29
C GLY A 196 -0.36 -14.13 0.83
N VAL A 197 -0.52 -14.36 -0.48
CA VAL A 197 -1.69 -15.08 -1.01
C VAL A 197 -1.71 -16.53 -0.53
N ALA A 198 -0.57 -17.23 -0.52
CA ALA A 198 -0.45 -18.59 0.00
C ALA A 198 -0.86 -18.66 1.48
N PHE A 199 -0.38 -17.72 2.29
CA PHE A 199 -0.75 -17.60 3.70
C PHE A 199 -2.26 -17.48 3.87
N HIS A 200 -2.91 -16.65 3.06
CA HIS A 200 -4.36 -16.48 3.11
C HIS A 200 -5.14 -17.73 2.71
N ILE A 201 -4.80 -18.36 1.59
CA ILE A 201 -5.59 -19.47 1.05
C ILE A 201 -5.32 -20.82 1.74
N ARG A 202 -4.17 -20.98 2.39
CA ARG A 202 -3.77 -22.21 3.13
C ARG A 202 -3.86 -22.07 4.65
N ARG A 203 -3.95 -20.85 5.18
CA ARG A 203 -3.67 -20.46 6.58
C ARG A 203 -2.21 -20.61 6.98
N TYR A 204 -1.80 -19.77 7.92
CA TYR A 204 -0.43 -19.70 8.41
C TYR A 204 0.08 -21.00 9.00
N GLU A 205 -0.70 -21.60 9.90
CA GLU A 205 -0.23 -22.75 10.69
C GLU A 205 0.05 -23.95 9.79
N GLN A 206 -0.81 -24.17 8.79
CA GLN A 206 -0.63 -25.25 7.82
C GLN A 206 0.50 -24.91 6.84
N LEU A 207 0.57 -23.70 6.31
CA LEU A 207 1.68 -23.28 5.45
C LEU A 207 3.04 -23.41 6.13
N ALA A 208 3.14 -23.03 7.41
CA ALA A 208 4.34 -23.19 8.21
C ALA A 208 4.73 -24.67 8.40
N LEU A 209 3.73 -25.55 8.63
CA LEU A 209 3.94 -26.99 8.71
C LEU A 209 4.36 -27.60 7.36
N ASP A 210 3.74 -27.16 6.27
CA ASP A 210 4.03 -27.62 4.91
C ASP A 210 5.47 -27.25 4.51
N MET A 211 5.93 -26.03 4.82
CA MET A 211 7.33 -25.64 4.57
C MET A 211 8.33 -26.56 5.28
N ALA A 212 7.97 -27.11 6.45
CA ALA A 212 8.85 -27.98 7.22
C ALA A 212 8.73 -29.47 6.84
N THR A 213 7.56 -29.93 6.41
CA THR A 213 7.24 -31.36 6.27
C THR A 213 6.89 -31.79 4.85
N ASN A 214 6.47 -30.85 4.00
CA ASN A 214 6.09 -31.06 2.61
C ASN A 214 6.49 -29.87 1.72
N PRO A 215 7.81 -29.61 1.58
CA PRO A 215 8.32 -28.45 0.84
C PRO A 215 7.92 -28.48 -0.64
N ASP A 216 7.80 -29.66 -1.25
CA ASP A 216 7.37 -29.83 -2.65
C ASP A 216 5.94 -29.30 -2.85
N PHE A 217 5.03 -29.57 -1.91
CA PHE A 217 3.68 -29.03 -1.95
C PHE A 217 3.67 -27.50 -1.78
N THR A 218 4.50 -26.96 -0.89
CA THR A 218 4.66 -25.50 -0.75
C THR A 218 5.11 -24.88 -2.08
N HIS A 219 6.11 -25.47 -2.74
CA HIS A 219 6.59 -25.00 -4.03
C HIS A 219 5.54 -25.10 -5.14
N ARG A 220 4.72 -26.16 -5.16
CA ARG A 220 3.58 -26.28 -6.09
C ARG A 220 2.58 -25.14 -5.89
N MET A 221 2.25 -24.82 -4.64
CA MET A 221 1.33 -23.72 -4.33
C MET A 221 1.92 -22.36 -4.74
N MET A 222 3.17 -22.08 -4.38
CA MET A 222 3.85 -20.83 -4.76
C MET A 222 3.96 -20.67 -6.27
N ARG A 223 4.24 -21.77 -7.00
CA ARG A 223 4.25 -21.80 -8.47
C ARG A 223 2.87 -21.45 -9.04
N PHE A 224 1.82 -22.13 -8.58
CA PHE A 224 0.45 -21.90 -9.02
C PHE A 224 0.05 -20.43 -8.83
N ILE A 225 0.27 -19.86 -7.64
CA ILE A 225 -0.09 -18.46 -7.34
C ILE A 225 0.70 -17.48 -8.20
N THR A 226 1.99 -17.74 -8.41
CA THR A 226 2.83 -16.88 -9.25
C THR A 226 2.35 -16.89 -10.70
N ASP A 227 1.96 -18.04 -11.24
CA ASP A 227 1.40 -18.14 -12.58
C ASP A 227 0.01 -17.51 -12.69
N ALA A 228 -0.84 -17.70 -11.68
CA ALA A 228 -2.16 -17.10 -11.60
C ALA A 228 -2.07 -15.56 -11.59
N ARG A 229 -1.13 -14.99 -10.83
CA ARG A 229 -0.84 -13.54 -10.83
C ARG A 229 -0.41 -13.07 -12.22
N LYS A 230 0.53 -13.78 -12.87
CA LYS A 230 0.99 -13.42 -14.23
C LYS A 230 -0.14 -13.45 -15.24
N HIS A 231 -0.96 -14.50 -15.20
CA HIS A 231 -2.14 -14.65 -16.05
C HIS A 231 -3.10 -13.46 -15.85
N TRP A 232 -3.48 -13.17 -14.60
CA TRP A 232 -4.39 -12.08 -14.29
C TRP A 232 -3.85 -10.71 -14.72
N VAL A 233 -2.55 -10.45 -14.50
CA VAL A 233 -1.90 -9.19 -14.93
C VAL A 233 -1.90 -9.06 -16.45
N GLN A 234 -1.71 -10.16 -17.20
CA GLN A 234 -1.82 -10.14 -18.67
C GLN A 234 -3.25 -9.85 -19.12
N GLU A 235 -4.27 -10.41 -18.46
CA GLU A 235 -5.66 -10.10 -18.78
C GLU A 235 -6.03 -8.65 -18.42
N ARG A 236 -5.53 -8.11 -17.31
CA ARG A 236 -5.65 -6.67 -16.97
C ARG A 236 -5.03 -5.79 -18.05
N ALA A 237 -3.81 -6.11 -18.47
CA ALA A 237 -3.11 -5.35 -19.49
C ALA A 237 -3.88 -5.34 -20.82
N LYS A 238 -4.46 -6.48 -21.22
CA LYS A 238 -5.34 -6.58 -22.40
C LYS A 238 -6.62 -5.77 -22.23
N PHE A 239 -7.27 -5.84 -21.06
CA PHE A 239 -8.52 -5.13 -20.78
C PHE A 239 -8.36 -3.61 -20.87
N LEU A 240 -7.23 -3.10 -20.39
CA LEU A 240 -6.92 -1.67 -20.35
C LEU A 240 -6.15 -1.17 -21.58
N ASP A 241 -5.91 -2.03 -22.57
CA ASP A 241 -5.10 -1.75 -23.77
C ASP A 241 -3.72 -1.15 -23.45
N MET A 242 -3.00 -1.82 -22.55
CA MET A 242 -1.70 -1.38 -22.04
C MET A 242 -0.67 -2.51 -22.00
N SER A 243 0.60 -2.17 -21.79
CA SER A 243 1.64 -3.15 -21.50
C SER A 243 1.60 -3.60 -20.04
N VAL A 244 2.19 -4.77 -19.75
CA VAL A 244 2.49 -5.16 -18.37
C VAL A 244 3.44 -4.12 -17.75
N GLU A 245 3.01 -3.54 -16.63
CA GLU A 245 3.77 -2.55 -15.87
C GLU A 245 4.61 -3.21 -14.77
N LYS A 246 5.46 -2.39 -14.14
CA LYS A 246 6.20 -2.79 -12.93
C LYS A 246 5.23 -3.19 -11.83
N GLY A 247 5.60 -4.22 -11.08
CA GLY A 247 4.74 -4.80 -10.03
C GLY A 247 5.02 -4.22 -8.65
N ASN A 248 4.18 -4.59 -7.70
CA ASN A 248 4.41 -4.41 -6.27
C ASN A 248 4.56 -5.76 -5.57
N LEU A 249 5.18 -5.76 -4.39
CA LEU A 249 5.32 -6.92 -3.51
C LEU A 249 4.91 -6.53 -2.10
N TYR A 250 3.60 -6.56 -1.82
CA TYR A 250 3.08 -6.43 -0.47
C TYR A 250 3.19 -7.76 0.27
N ASN A 251 4.06 -7.80 1.27
CA ASN A 251 4.46 -8.98 2.03
C ASN A 251 4.22 -8.80 3.54
N ASP A 252 3.01 -8.44 3.94
CA ASP A 252 2.66 -8.25 5.36
C ASP A 252 3.02 -9.50 6.21
N GLU A 253 2.98 -10.67 5.59
CA GLU A 253 3.26 -11.98 6.18
C GLU A 253 4.76 -12.37 6.16
N VAL A 254 5.62 -11.65 5.44
CA VAL A 254 7.06 -11.93 5.36
C VAL A 254 7.81 -11.04 6.34
N ASN A 255 8.21 -11.62 7.46
CA ASN A 255 9.00 -10.95 8.47
C ASN A 255 9.77 -11.97 9.32
N THR A 256 10.77 -11.50 10.06
CA THR A 256 11.33 -12.22 11.21
C THR A 256 10.52 -11.84 12.46
N PRO A 257 9.99 -12.79 13.25
CA PRO A 257 10.41 -14.19 13.37
C PRO A 257 9.60 -15.20 12.52
N THR A 258 8.58 -14.78 11.78
CA THR A 258 7.69 -15.68 11.01
C THR A 258 8.45 -16.55 10.00
N LEU A 259 9.44 -15.96 9.30
CA LEU A 259 10.32 -16.65 8.36
C LEU A 259 11.78 -16.45 8.76
N SER A 260 12.54 -17.55 8.81
CA SER A 260 13.99 -17.44 8.85
C SER A 260 14.55 -16.99 7.49
N PRO A 261 15.75 -16.37 7.43
CA PRO A 261 16.38 -16.02 6.16
C PRO A 261 16.51 -17.20 5.18
N LYS A 262 16.74 -18.42 5.70
CA LYS A 262 16.80 -19.64 4.89
C LYS A 262 15.44 -19.96 4.25
N MET A 263 14.36 -19.86 5.03
CA MET A 263 13.01 -20.12 4.52
C MET A 263 12.58 -19.06 3.51
N PHE A 264 12.93 -17.79 3.73
CA PHE A 264 12.70 -16.74 2.74
C PHE A 264 13.47 -17.01 1.44
N GLU A 265 14.75 -17.38 1.51
CA GLU A 265 15.58 -17.70 0.35
C GLU A 265 15.07 -18.93 -0.42
N GLU A 266 14.48 -19.91 0.26
CA GLU A 266 13.93 -21.13 -0.34
C GLU A 266 12.52 -20.90 -0.93
N PHE A 267 11.58 -20.41 -0.13
CA PHE A 267 10.17 -20.43 -0.48
C PHE A 267 9.63 -19.13 -1.06
N VAL A 268 10.31 -17.99 -0.88
CA VAL A 268 9.76 -16.66 -1.24
C VAL A 268 10.59 -15.99 -2.33
N LEU A 269 11.87 -15.75 -2.06
CA LEU A 269 12.78 -14.97 -2.92
C LEU A 269 12.79 -15.41 -4.38
N PRO A 270 12.81 -16.71 -4.74
CA PRO A 270 12.85 -17.13 -6.15
C PRO A 270 11.63 -16.64 -6.95
N TYR A 271 10.45 -16.66 -6.33
CA TYR A 271 9.20 -16.24 -6.96
C TYR A 271 9.12 -14.71 -7.07
N GLU A 272 9.63 -13.98 -6.08
CA GLU A 272 9.72 -12.52 -6.16
C GLU A 272 10.70 -12.04 -7.24
N GLN A 273 11.85 -12.71 -7.39
CA GLN A 273 12.80 -12.44 -8.47
C GLN A 273 12.18 -12.72 -9.85
N GLU A 274 11.43 -13.81 -9.97
CA GLU A 274 10.72 -14.15 -11.19
C GLU A 274 9.62 -13.14 -11.54
N LEU A 275 8.87 -12.66 -10.54
CA LEU A 275 7.88 -11.59 -10.73
C LEU A 275 8.53 -10.28 -11.13
N SER A 276 9.67 -9.92 -10.52
CA SER A 276 10.44 -8.74 -10.97
C SER A 276 10.81 -8.85 -12.45
N ALA A 277 11.33 -10.01 -12.88
CA ALA A 277 11.66 -10.23 -14.29
C ALA A 277 10.43 -10.14 -15.22
N PHE A 278 9.29 -10.69 -14.81
CA PHE A 278 8.04 -10.62 -15.57
C PHE A 278 7.49 -9.19 -15.71
N HIS A 279 7.54 -8.43 -14.62
CA HIS A 279 7.06 -7.04 -14.56
C HIS A 279 8.06 -6.01 -15.12
N GLY A 280 9.29 -6.42 -15.44
CA GLY A 280 10.38 -5.50 -15.80
C GLY A 280 10.89 -4.67 -14.61
N GLY A 281 10.55 -5.07 -13.39
CA GLY A 281 10.94 -4.42 -12.13
C GLY A 281 9.82 -4.42 -11.09
N ILE A 282 10.19 -4.07 -9.86
CA ILE A 282 9.28 -3.93 -8.72
C ILE A 282 9.36 -2.48 -8.22
N LEU A 283 8.24 -1.77 -8.22
CA LEU A 283 8.17 -0.40 -7.72
C LEU A 283 8.40 -0.34 -6.22
N TYR A 284 7.80 -1.29 -5.49
CA TYR A 284 7.76 -1.25 -4.03
C TYR A 284 7.71 -2.65 -3.43
N TRP A 285 8.62 -2.91 -2.48
CA TRP A 285 8.60 -4.09 -1.62
C TRP A 285 8.20 -3.66 -0.21
N HIS A 286 7.17 -4.29 0.34
CA HIS A 286 6.54 -3.89 1.59
C HIS A 286 6.43 -5.05 2.58
N SER A 287 6.66 -4.76 3.87
CA SER A 287 6.27 -5.63 4.99
C SER A 287 6.18 -4.81 6.26
N CYS A 288 5.03 -4.84 6.93
CA CYS A 288 4.85 -4.21 8.24
C CYS A 288 5.80 -4.77 9.32
N GLY A 289 6.29 -6.00 9.17
CA GLY A 289 7.07 -6.68 10.21
C GLY A 289 8.55 -6.30 10.24
N GLU A 290 9.30 -6.98 11.10
CA GLU A 290 10.75 -6.82 11.24
C GLU A 290 11.47 -7.54 10.08
N THR A 291 12.27 -6.82 9.30
CA THR A 291 12.89 -7.34 8.06
C THR A 291 14.41 -7.19 8.01
N THR A 292 15.07 -6.76 9.10
CA THR A 292 16.52 -6.49 9.14
C THR A 292 17.33 -7.67 8.64
N ARG A 293 16.96 -8.88 9.05
CA ARG A 293 17.68 -10.11 8.66
C ARG A 293 17.37 -10.57 7.24
N LEU A 294 16.28 -10.07 6.64
CA LEU A 294 15.85 -10.38 5.29
C LEU A 294 16.35 -9.33 4.28
N ALA A 295 16.63 -8.10 4.71
CA ALA A 295 17.05 -7.00 3.83
C ALA A 295 18.21 -7.36 2.87
N PRO A 296 19.28 -8.08 3.28
CA PRO A 296 20.34 -8.49 2.34
C PRO A 296 19.88 -9.49 1.27
N LEU A 297 18.84 -10.28 1.54
CA LEU A 297 18.24 -11.20 0.56
C LEU A 297 17.29 -10.46 -0.37
N ILE A 298 16.48 -9.55 0.18
CA ILE A 298 15.55 -8.70 -0.59
C ILE A 298 16.33 -7.79 -1.56
N ALA A 299 17.51 -7.30 -1.17
CA ALA A 299 18.41 -6.56 -2.04
C ALA A 299 18.89 -7.35 -3.29
N LYS A 300 18.71 -8.68 -3.32
CA LYS A 300 18.99 -9.51 -4.50
C LYS A 300 17.84 -9.50 -5.53
N ILE A 301 16.71 -8.87 -5.25
CA ILE A 301 15.61 -8.71 -6.22
C ILE A 301 16.03 -7.66 -7.25
N PRO A 302 16.12 -8.01 -8.56
CA PRO A 302 16.56 -7.07 -9.58
C PRO A 302 15.53 -5.95 -9.75
N ASN A 303 15.98 -4.76 -10.16
CA ASN A 303 15.12 -3.64 -10.54
C ASN A 303 14.05 -3.27 -9.48
N LEU A 304 14.37 -3.42 -8.19
CA LEU A 304 13.58 -2.86 -7.10
C LEU A 304 13.82 -1.34 -7.01
N GLU A 305 12.75 -0.56 -6.87
CA GLU A 305 12.84 0.92 -6.86
C GLU A 305 12.69 1.55 -5.48
N MET A 306 11.97 0.89 -4.56
CA MET A 306 11.78 1.39 -3.21
C MET A 306 11.55 0.24 -2.23
N PHE A 307 12.13 0.37 -1.04
CA PHE A 307 12.01 -0.62 0.04
C PHE A 307 11.32 0.00 1.27
N HIS A 308 10.32 -0.71 1.79
CA HIS A 308 9.66 -0.37 3.04
C HIS A 308 10.51 -0.77 4.26
N VAL A 309 10.68 0.17 5.17
CA VAL A 309 11.31 -0.03 6.48
C VAL A 309 10.23 0.07 7.55
N GLY A 310 9.76 -1.09 8.01
CA GLY A 310 8.77 -1.18 9.07
C GLY A 310 9.31 -0.73 10.44
N PRO A 311 8.42 -0.49 11.42
CA PRO A 311 8.76 0.15 12.69
C PRO A 311 9.67 -0.65 13.62
N TRP A 312 9.88 -1.94 13.31
CA TRP A 312 10.78 -2.83 14.04
C TRP A 312 12.09 -3.08 13.31
N THR A 313 12.19 -2.68 12.04
CA THR A 313 13.37 -2.89 11.19
C THR A 313 14.46 -1.87 11.52
N ASP A 314 15.70 -2.35 11.63
CA ASP A 314 16.88 -1.55 11.93
C ASP A 314 17.25 -0.64 10.74
N PRO A 315 17.19 0.70 10.89
CA PRO A 315 17.48 1.64 9.81
C PRO A 315 18.89 1.48 9.25
N ALA A 316 19.90 1.42 10.12
CA ALA A 316 21.30 1.44 9.73
C ALA A 316 21.69 0.16 8.97
N LYS A 317 21.24 -1.00 9.44
CA LYS A 317 21.47 -2.28 8.73
C LYS A 317 20.73 -2.35 7.41
N THR A 318 19.55 -1.74 7.31
CA THR A 318 18.80 -1.67 6.05
C THR A 318 19.56 -0.82 5.03
N VAL A 319 19.99 0.38 5.42
CA VAL A 319 20.83 1.25 4.56
C VAL A 319 22.09 0.53 4.12
N GLN A 320 22.75 -0.19 5.03
CA GLN A 320 23.93 -0.99 4.71
C GLN A 320 23.61 -2.11 3.70
N ALA A 321 22.52 -2.86 3.88
CA ALA A 321 22.12 -3.96 3.00
C ALA A 321 21.86 -3.51 1.56
N PHE A 322 21.38 -2.26 1.39
CA PHE A 322 21.13 -1.64 0.09
C PHE A 322 22.25 -0.69 -0.37
N GLU A 323 23.42 -0.74 0.26
CA GLU A 323 24.61 0.07 -0.07
C GLU A 323 24.36 1.59 -0.08
N GLY A 324 23.35 2.07 0.66
CA GLY A 324 22.96 3.49 0.71
C GLY A 324 22.41 4.07 -0.60
N LYS A 325 21.95 3.23 -1.53
CA LYS A 325 21.47 3.66 -2.86
C LYS A 325 19.96 3.53 -3.05
N MET A 326 19.33 2.59 -2.35
CA MET A 326 17.90 2.30 -2.50
C MET A 326 17.05 3.39 -1.83
N PRO A 327 16.04 3.97 -2.52
CA PRO A 327 15.00 4.75 -1.87
C PRO A 327 14.30 3.96 -0.75
N LEU A 328 14.22 4.55 0.44
CA LEU A 328 13.61 3.92 1.62
C LEU A 328 12.35 4.68 2.06
N GLU A 329 11.28 3.95 2.36
CA GLU A 329 10.11 4.49 3.06
C GLU A 329 10.10 3.99 4.50
N PHE A 330 10.31 4.88 5.47
CA PHE A 330 10.23 4.56 6.88
C PHE A 330 8.79 4.75 7.36
N CYS A 331 8.10 3.66 7.67
CA CYS A 331 6.78 3.70 8.29
C CYS A 331 6.92 3.59 9.81
N LEU A 332 6.49 4.64 10.49
CA LEU A 332 6.57 4.74 11.94
C LEU A 332 5.52 3.84 12.61
N HIS A 333 5.79 3.45 13.86
CA HIS A 333 4.77 2.76 14.64
C HIS A 333 3.66 3.76 14.98
N PRO A 334 2.39 3.54 14.58
CA PRO A 334 1.33 4.55 14.72
C PRO A 334 1.16 5.01 16.17
N LEU A 335 1.07 4.06 17.11
CA LEU A 335 0.95 4.42 18.53
C LEU A 335 2.25 4.94 19.14
N ARG A 336 3.30 4.12 19.17
CA ARG A 336 4.54 4.41 19.91
C ARG A 336 5.31 5.62 19.38
N ASP A 337 5.35 5.80 18.06
CA ASP A 337 6.22 6.79 17.42
C ASP A 337 5.45 8.05 16.97
N VAL A 338 4.10 8.04 17.05
CA VAL A 338 3.23 9.15 16.67
C VAL A 338 2.16 9.45 17.73
N GLN A 339 1.12 8.64 17.86
CA GLN A 339 -0.12 9.01 18.59
C GLN A 339 0.01 9.06 20.13
N GLN A 340 0.98 8.34 20.68
CA GLN A 340 1.30 8.32 22.11
C GLN A 340 2.69 8.88 22.41
N ALA A 341 3.43 9.30 21.38
CA ALA A 341 4.77 9.83 21.52
C ALA A 341 4.72 11.26 22.05
N THR A 342 5.67 11.59 22.92
CA THR A 342 6.01 12.99 23.21
C THR A 342 6.81 13.60 22.05
N GLU A 343 6.85 14.93 21.96
CA GLU A 343 7.69 15.61 20.94
C GLU A 343 9.16 15.15 21.00
N ALA A 344 9.69 14.88 22.20
CA ALA A 344 11.06 14.41 22.38
C ALA A 344 11.28 12.99 21.85
N GLU A 345 10.29 12.10 22.00
CA GLU A 345 10.35 10.74 21.46
C GLU A 345 10.23 10.75 19.93
N MET A 346 9.30 11.56 19.37
CA MET A 346 9.21 11.79 17.93
C MET A 346 10.55 12.29 17.37
N GLU A 347 11.13 13.32 17.99
CA GLU A 347 12.42 13.89 17.59
C GLU A 347 13.54 12.86 17.64
N SER A 348 13.64 12.11 18.74
CA SER A 348 14.66 11.05 18.87
C SER A 348 14.55 10.02 17.76
N LYS A 349 13.34 9.59 17.39
CA LYS A 349 13.14 8.61 16.32
C LYS A 349 13.49 9.17 14.94
N LEU A 350 13.11 10.42 14.68
CA LEU A 350 13.41 11.09 13.41
C LEU A 350 14.91 11.35 13.24
N VAL A 351 15.62 11.71 14.32
CA VAL A 351 17.08 11.84 14.33
C VAL A 351 17.75 10.50 14.03
N GLU A 352 17.32 9.42 14.69
CA GLU A 352 17.83 8.06 14.44
C GLU A 352 17.72 7.67 12.95
N ILE A 353 16.55 7.91 12.34
CA ILE A 353 16.32 7.62 10.91
C ILE A 353 17.23 8.50 10.03
N ALA A 354 17.30 9.80 10.32
CA ALA A 354 18.07 10.73 9.51
C ALA A 354 19.58 10.43 9.56
N GLU A 355 20.12 10.14 10.74
CA GLU A 355 21.52 9.76 10.94
C GLU A 355 21.86 8.44 10.24
N ALA A 356 20.97 7.44 10.32
CA ALA A 356 21.17 6.16 9.65
C ALA A 356 21.18 6.29 8.12
N CYS A 357 20.32 7.15 7.56
CA CYS A 357 20.19 7.32 6.12
C CYS A 357 21.33 8.13 5.51
N GLY A 358 21.78 9.20 6.18
CA GLY A 358 22.75 10.15 5.62
C GLY A 358 22.35 10.61 4.21
N PRO A 359 23.14 10.32 3.15
CA PRO A 359 22.83 10.73 1.78
C PRO A 359 21.81 9.83 1.05
N CYS A 360 21.42 8.69 1.62
CA CYS A 360 20.44 7.78 1.03
C CYS A 360 19.11 8.52 0.79
N PRO A 361 18.42 8.34 -0.35
CA PRO A 361 17.07 8.88 -0.51
C PRO A 361 16.08 8.17 0.43
N TYR A 362 15.30 8.94 1.19
CA TYR A 362 14.28 8.38 2.07
C TYR A 362 13.09 9.32 2.28
N THR A 363 11.96 8.75 2.69
CA THR A 363 10.75 9.43 3.17
C THR A 363 10.35 8.85 4.53
N VAL A 364 9.66 9.65 5.35
CA VAL A 364 9.13 9.20 6.65
C VAL A 364 7.61 9.32 6.66
N ARG A 365 6.92 8.24 7.02
CA ARG A 365 5.46 8.14 6.98
C ARG A 365 4.90 7.89 8.37
N ALA A 366 3.98 8.75 8.80
CA ALA A 366 3.07 8.46 9.90
C ALA A 366 1.92 7.63 9.34
N ASP A 367 2.11 6.31 9.31
CA ASP A 367 1.23 5.35 8.65
C ASP A 367 0.30 4.65 9.64
N GLY A 368 -0.81 4.10 9.13
CA GLY A 368 -1.68 3.21 9.90
C GLY A 368 -2.38 3.88 11.09
N LEU A 369 -2.62 5.19 11.03
CA LEU A 369 -3.21 5.94 12.15
C LEU A 369 -4.68 5.55 12.33
N GLN A 370 -5.06 5.26 13.57
CA GLN A 370 -6.42 4.85 13.94
C GLN A 370 -6.94 5.66 15.12
N VAL A 371 -8.25 5.68 15.36
CA VAL A 371 -8.79 6.33 16.56
C VAL A 371 -8.51 5.43 17.78
N ALA A 372 -7.46 5.75 18.54
CA ALA A 372 -7.05 4.97 19.70
C ALA A 372 -7.62 5.52 21.01
N THR A 373 -7.64 6.85 21.17
CA THR A 373 -8.16 7.53 22.38
C THR A 373 -9.39 8.36 22.06
N SER A 374 -9.23 9.38 21.23
CA SER A 374 -10.33 10.23 20.75
C SER A 374 -9.88 10.91 19.46
N LEU A 375 -10.82 11.15 18.54
CA LEU A 375 -10.47 11.73 17.24
C LEU A 375 -9.71 13.05 17.35
N GLN A 376 -10.13 13.95 18.26
CA GLN A 376 -9.45 15.24 18.45
C GLN A 376 -8.00 15.05 18.91
N HIS A 377 -7.77 14.14 19.88
CA HIS A 377 -6.41 13.83 20.33
C HIS A 377 -5.54 13.32 19.18
N GLU A 378 -6.07 12.42 18.34
CA GLU A 378 -5.29 11.90 17.20
C GLU A 378 -4.93 12.99 16.19
N LEU A 379 -5.84 13.93 15.91
CA LEU A 379 -5.58 15.06 15.02
C LEU A 379 -4.54 16.02 15.61
N ASP A 380 -4.62 16.30 16.91
CA ASP A 380 -3.63 17.15 17.59
C ASP A 380 -2.22 16.50 17.56
N GLN A 381 -2.14 15.17 17.68
CA GLN A 381 -0.90 14.41 17.57
C GLN A 381 -0.33 14.41 16.15
N VAL A 382 -1.18 14.27 15.13
CA VAL A 382 -0.77 14.41 13.72
C VAL A 382 -0.14 15.79 13.47
N ASP A 383 -0.82 16.86 13.91
CA ASP A 383 -0.31 18.23 13.76
C ASP A 383 1.02 18.44 14.49
N THR A 384 1.18 17.81 15.66
CA THR A 384 2.41 17.86 16.44
C THR A 384 3.54 17.12 15.72
N TRP A 385 3.26 15.92 15.22
CA TRP A 385 4.21 15.11 14.48
C TRP A 385 4.70 15.80 13.20
N ILE A 386 3.80 16.39 12.41
CA ILE A 386 4.16 17.15 11.19
C ILE A 386 5.16 18.27 11.55
N LYS A 387 4.89 19.03 12.62
CA LYS A 387 5.77 20.14 13.05
C LYS A 387 7.14 19.65 13.53
N VAL A 388 7.19 18.58 14.32
CA VAL A 388 8.45 18.00 14.79
C VAL A 388 9.25 17.42 13.62
N ALA A 389 8.60 16.67 12.73
CA ALA A 389 9.23 16.07 11.56
C ALA A 389 9.80 17.12 10.59
N ASP A 390 9.05 18.19 10.32
CA ASP A 390 9.55 19.31 9.51
C ASP A 390 10.79 19.97 10.14
N ARG A 391 10.74 20.25 11.47
CA ARG A 391 11.85 20.85 12.22
C ARG A 391 13.10 19.98 12.16
N VAL A 392 12.98 18.69 12.50
CA VAL A 392 14.12 17.77 12.63
C VAL A 392 14.76 17.51 11.27
N LEU A 393 13.97 17.12 10.27
CA LEU A 393 14.49 16.69 8.98
C LEU A 393 15.10 17.83 8.14
N ARG A 394 14.75 19.10 8.44
CA ARG A 394 15.46 20.28 7.89
C ARG A 394 16.85 20.45 8.51
N ASN A 395 17.00 20.20 9.81
CA ASN A 395 18.25 20.40 10.53
C ASN A 395 19.27 19.28 10.27
N SER A 396 18.81 18.09 9.90
CA SER A 396 19.66 16.93 9.57
C SER A 396 20.40 17.02 8.21
N GLN A 397 20.51 18.21 7.61
CA GLN A 397 21.31 18.46 6.40
C GLN A 397 22.78 18.81 6.66
N ALA A 398 23.13 19.08 7.92
CA ALA A 398 24.44 19.62 8.30
C ALA A 398 25.56 18.57 8.27
#